data_AF-A0A1Q7K2I7-F1
#
_entry.id   AF-A0A1Q7K2I7-F1
#
_cell.length_a   1.000
_cell.length_b   1.000
_cell.length_c   1.000
_cell.angle_alpha   90.00
_cell.angle_beta   90.00
_cell.angle_gamma   90.00
#
_symmetry.space_group_name_H-M   'P 1'
#
loop_
_entity.id
_entity.type
_entity.pdbx_description
1 polymer ?
#
loop_
_entity_poly.entity_id
_entity_poly.type
_entity_poly.pdbx_seq_one_letter_code
_entity_poly.pdbx_strand_id
1 'polypeptide(L)'
;MDLFEEIVRMRRAGRRAALATIVHTNGSIPSYESSRMLVREDGSIAGTIGGGCVEAEVWAAAKEVMQLEAPRKMVFHLNNEASYDNGLICGGTLEVFVEPILPQPMLYLFGGGHVSMAVAKAASTAGFGIGVVDDREAFANKERFPMAQEIYASYEDAFEKIHPNAATYLVIVTRGHKEDMRVLAWAVRTEARYLGMIGSKRKVLSVYKALENDGYKPEEFERVYAPMG
;
A
#
# COMPACT_ATOMS: atom_id res chain seq x y z
N MET A 1 -11.50 4.68 21.96
CA MET A 1 -10.75 4.95 20.71
C MET A 1 -11.68 4.62 19.57
N ASP A 2 -11.91 5.57 18.67
CA ASP A 2 -12.65 5.28 17.44
C ASP A 2 -11.71 4.53 16.47
N LEU A 3 -12.09 3.31 16.09
CA LEU A 3 -11.29 2.49 15.18
C LEU A 3 -11.23 3.09 13.78
N PHE A 4 -12.26 3.82 13.34
CA PHE A 4 -12.28 4.42 12.00
C PHE A 4 -11.36 5.63 11.90
N GLU A 5 -11.30 6.47 12.95
CA GLU A 5 -10.30 7.54 13.02
C GLU A 5 -8.88 6.99 13.00
N GLU A 6 -8.64 5.89 13.73
CA GLU A 6 -7.35 5.20 13.75
C GLU A 6 -6.97 4.65 12.37
N ILE A 7 -7.91 4.02 11.67
CA ILE A 7 -7.75 3.54 10.30
C ILE A 7 -7.38 4.69 9.37
N VAL A 8 -8.10 5.82 9.43
CA VAL A 8 -7.81 7.00 8.59
C VAL A 8 -6.40 7.53 8.86
N ARG A 9 -6.02 7.63 10.14
CA ARG A 9 -4.67 8.08 10.55
C ARG A 9 -3.58 7.17 9.98
N MET A 10 -3.74 5.85 10.11
CA MET A 10 -2.78 4.87 9.61
C MET A 10 -2.65 4.91 8.10
N ARG A 11 -3.79 4.96 7.38
CA ARG A 11 -3.79 5.03 5.91
C ARG A 11 -3.06 6.26 5.39
N ARG A 12 -3.23 7.41 6.05
CA ARG A 12 -2.51 8.65 5.73
C ARG A 12 -1.01 8.58 6.06
N ALA A 13 -0.63 7.82 7.08
CA ALA A 13 0.76 7.59 7.44
C ALA A 13 1.45 6.51 6.60
N GLY A 14 0.80 6.00 5.54
CA GLY A 14 1.38 4.95 4.69
C GLY A 14 1.44 3.56 5.33
N ARG A 15 0.74 3.34 6.45
CA ARG A 15 0.77 2.08 7.22
C ARG A 15 -0.40 1.17 6.85
N ARG A 16 -0.17 -0.14 6.95
CA ARG A 16 -1.21 -1.16 6.73
C ARG A 16 -1.78 -1.66 8.05
N ALA A 17 -2.98 -2.21 7.98
CA ALA A 17 -3.63 -2.93 9.06
C ALA A 17 -4.52 -4.04 8.49
N ALA A 18 -5.09 -4.87 9.36
CA ALA A 18 -6.28 -5.64 9.05
C ALA A 18 -7.40 -5.28 10.03
N LEU A 19 -8.62 -5.15 9.51
CA LEU A 19 -9.82 -5.01 10.33
C LEU A 19 -10.55 -6.35 10.34
N ALA A 20 -10.70 -6.92 11.53
CA ALA A 20 -11.58 -8.05 11.77
C ALA A 20 -12.92 -7.54 12.29
N THR A 21 -14.00 -7.96 11.66
CA THR A 21 -15.37 -7.59 12.05
C THR A 21 -16.20 -8.85 12.24
N ILE A 22 -16.90 -8.95 13.35
CA ILE A 22 -17.96 -9.95 13.50
C ILE A 22 -19.11 -9.57 12.57
N VAL A 23 -19.35 -10.41 11.56
CA VAL A 23 -20.39 -10.17 10.54
C VAL A 23 -21.64 -11.02 10.76
N HIS A 24 -21.52 -12.12 11.51
CA HIS A 24 -22.66 -12.96 11.86
C HIS A 24 -22.39 -13.73 13.16
N THR A 25 -23.43 -13.88 13.98
CA THR A 25 -23.44 -14.66 15.22
C THR A 25 -24.71 -15.49 15.27
N ASN A 26 -24.61 -16.75 15.66
CA ASN A 26 -25.74 -17.62 15.93
C ASN A 26 -25.54 -18.32 17.28
N GLY A 27 -26.61 -18.43 18.07
CA GLY A 27 -26.59 -19.01 19.42
C GLY A 27 -26.40 -17.97 20.53
N SER A 28 -26.12 -18.44 21.75
CA SER A 28 -25.92 -17.58 22.93
C SER A 28 -24.49 -17.03 22.98
N ILE A 29 -24.12 -16.26 21.95
CA ILE A 29 -22.87 -15.51 21.94
C ILE A 29 -23.17 -14.15 22.59
N PRO A 30 -22.35 -13.65 23.54
CA PRO A 30 -22.61 -12.36 24.17
C PRO A 30 -22.74 -11.26 23.11
N SER A 31 -23.39 -10.15 23.47
CA SER A 31 -23.89 -9.03 22.65
C SER A 31 -22.86 -8.24 21.82
N TYR A 32 -21.88 -8.93 21.24
CA TYR A 32 -20.79 -8.43 20.41
C TYR A 32 -21.20 -8.23 18.95
N GLU A 33 -22.49 -8.09 18.65
CA GLU A 33 -22.95 -7.77 17.29
C GLU A 33 -22.17 -6.54 16.79
N SER A 34 -21.43 -6.71 15.70
CA SER A 34 -20.53 -5.70 15.09
C SER A 34 -19.25 -5.33 15.86
N SER A 35 -18.78 -6.17 16.80
CA SER A 35 -17.46 -5.95 17.42
C SER A 35 -16.34 -6.06 16.40
N ARG A 36 -15.30 -5.25 16.60
CA ARG A 36 -14.21 -5.06 15.66
C ARG A 36 -12.87 -5.11 16.39
N MET A 37 -11.90 -5.71 15.71
CA MET A 37 -10.50 -5.73 16.14
C MET A 37 -9.63 -5.27 14.97
N LEU A 38 -8.88 -4.20 15.18
CA LEU A 38 -7.86 -3.71 14.27
C LEU A 38 -6.51 -4.33 14.68
N VAL A 39 -5.86 -5.01 13.75
CA VAL A 39 -4.51 -5.57 13.91
C VAL A 39 -3.55 -4.75 13.06
N ARG A 40 -2.52 -4.16 13.67
CA ARG A 40 -1.51 -3.36 12.98
C ARG A 40 -0.34 -4.22 12.50
N GLU A 41 0.47 -3.70 11.59
CA GLU A 41 1.69 -4.38 11.09
C GLU A 41 2.68 -4.76 12.21
N ASP A 42 2.78 -3.96 13.27
CA ASP A 42 3.63 -4.24 14.43
C ASP A 42 3.04 -5.30 15.38
N GLY A 43 1.87 -5.85 15.04
CA GLY A 43 1.16 -6.85 15.83
C GLY A 43 0.31 -6.28 16.97
N SER A 44 0.38 -4.97 17.24
CA SER A 44 -0.49 -4.33 18.23
C SER A 44 -1.94 -4.36 17.78
N ILE A 45 -2.85 -4.45 18.75
CA ILE A 45 -4.29 -4.54 18.51
C ILE A 45 -5.04 -3.32 19.07
N ALA A 46 -6.18 -3.00 18.48
CA ALA A 46 -7.16 -2.08 19.05
C ALA A 46 -8.57 -2.65 18.85
N GLY A 47 -9.40 -2.61 19.89
CA GLY A 47 -10.68 -3.31 19.89
C GLY A 47 -10.54 -4.82 20.18
N THR A 48 -11.64 -5.54 20.08
CA THR A 48 -11.75 -6.97 20.41
C THR A 48 -12.90 -7.59 19.61
N ILE A 49 -12.83 -8.89 19.38
CA ILE A 49 -13.94 -9.70 18.81
C ILE A 49 -14.44 -10.75 19.80
N GLY A 50 -14.25 -10.53 21.10
CA GLY A 50 -14.82 -11.37 22.16
C GLY A 50 -13.83 -12.23 22.96
N GLY A 51 -12.52 -12.08 22.76
CA GLY A 51 -11.48 -12.75 23.56
C GLY A 51 -11.20 -14.22 23.18
N GLY A 52 -10.14 -14.79 23.76
CA GLY A 52 -9.86 -16.23 23.73
C GLY A 52 -9.17 -16.75 22.46
N CYS A 53 -9.26 -18.06 22.18
CA CYS A 53 -8.57 -18.73 21.07
C CYS A 53 -8.92 -18.13 19.69
N VAL A 54 -10.15 -17.64 19.51
CA VAL A 54 -10.61 -17.00 18.27
C VAL A 54 -9.76 -15.78 17.93
N GLU A 55 -9.38 -14.94 18.91
CA GLU A 55 -8.58 -13.75 18.65
C GLU A 55 -7.17 -14.08 18.15
N ALA A 56 -6.57 -15.16 18.67
CA ALA A 56 -5.25 -15.61 18.22
C ALA A 56 -5.28 -16.07 16.75
N GLU A 57 -6.31 -16.83 16.37
CA GLU A 57 -6.50 -17.26 14.97
C GLU A 57 -6.79 -16.08 14.03
N VAL A 58 -7.63 -15.13 14.47
CA VAL A 58 -7.93 -13.92 13.70
C VAL A 58 -6.70 -13.02 13.58
N TRP A 59 -5.87 -12.92 14.60
CA TRP A 59 -4.60 -12.17 14.55
C TRP A 59 -3.60 -12.81 13.59
N ALA A 60 -3.54 -14.14 13.52
CA ALA A 60 -2.71 -14.85 12.53
C ALA A 60 -3.24 -14.58 11.11
N ALA A 61 -4.55 -14.72 10.89
CA ALA A 61 -5.18 -14.42 9.61
C ALA A 61 -5.01 -12.95 9.19
N ALA A 62 -5.02 -12.01 10.13
CA ALA A 62 -4.79 -10.59 9.88
C ALA A 62 -3.45 -10.33 9.17
N LYS A 63 -2.39 -11.05 9.56
CA LYS A 63 -1.09 -10.95 8.89
C LYS A 63 -1.15 -11.46 7.46
N GLU A 64 -1.80 -12.59 7.24
CA GLU A 64 -1.95 -13.18 5.91
C GLU A 64 -2.74 -12.26 4.97
N VAL A 65 -3.88 -11.71 5.42
CA VAL A 65 -4.69 -10.82 4.56
C VAL A 65 -3.97 -9.51 4.23
N MET A 66 -3.13 -8.98 5.13
CA MET A 66 -2.29 -7.80 4.84
C MET A 66 -1.22 -8.10 3.79
N GLN A 67 -0.63 -9.29 3.83
CA GLN A 67 0.40 -9.71 2.88
C GLN A 67 -0.18 -10.03 1.50
N LEU A 68 -1.31 -10.75 1.47
CA LEU A 68 -1.98 -11.16 0.24
C LEU A 68 -2.85 -10.05 -0.36
N GLU A 69 -3.14 -9.00 0.41
CA GLU A 69 -4.06 -7.91 0.05
C GLU A 69 -5.45 -8.43 -0.37
N ALA A 70 -5.85 -9.56 0.24
CA ALA A 70 -7.07 -10.27 -0.05
C ALA A 70 -7.84 -10.53 1.25
N PRO A 71 -9.13 -10.17 1.34
CA PRO A 71 -9.92 -10.40 2.53
C PRO A 71 -10.21 -11.90 2.72
N ARG A 72 -10.48 -12.30 3.97
CA ARG A 72 -10.80 -13.67 4.34
C ARG A 72 -12.02 -13.71 5.26
N LYS A 73 -12.96 -14.61 4.97
CA LYS A 73 -14.03 -14.96 5.90
C LYS A 73 -13.63 -16.19 6.71
N MET A 74 -13.84 -16.14 8.02
CA MET A 74 -13.54 -17.22 8.95
C MET A 74 -14.82 -17.60 9.70
N VAL A 75 -15.02 -18.89 9.93
CA VAL A 75 -16.17 -19.44 10.65
C VAL A 75 -15.64 -20.24 11.84
N PHE A 76 -16.09 -19.88 13.03
CA PHE A 76 -15.72 -20.52 14.28
C PHE A 76 -16.94 -21.20 14.88
N HIS A 77 -16.78 -22.46 15.26
CA HIS A 77 -17.78 -23.20 16.02
C HIS A 77 -17.36 -23.21 17.48
N LEU A 78 -18.09 -22.46 18.30
CA LEU A 78 -17.87 -22.37 19.74
C LEU A 78 -18.53 -23.59 20.40
N ASN A 79 -17.95 -24.76 20.19
CA ASN A 79 -18.32 -25.97 20.91
C ASN A 79 -17.23 -26.25 21.95
N ASN A 80 -17.57 -26.17 23.23
CA ASN A 80 -16.69 -26.69 24.28
C ASN A 80 -16.49 -28.19 24.03
N GLU A 81 -15.24 -28.64 23.96
CA GLU A 81 -14.94 -30.03 24.28
C GLU A 81 -15.58 -30.33 25.64
N ALA A 82 -16.52 -31.27 25.66
CA ALA A 82 -17.29 -31.61 26.83
C ALA A 82 -16.37 -32.09 27.95
N SER A 83 -16.20 -31.26 28.97
CA SER A 83 -15.63 -31.62 30.26
C SER A 83 -16.44 -30.93 31.36
N TYR A 84 -17.34 -31.71 31.95
CA TYR A 84 -17.97 -31.56 33.26
C TYR A 84 -19.00 -30.42 33.48
N ASP A 85 -20.27 -30.86 33.41
CA ASP A 85 -21.23 -30.84 34.53
C ASP A 85 -21.57 -29.48 35.17
N ASN A 86 -22.01 -28.51 34.37
CA ASN A 86 -22.81 -27.37 34.85
C ASN A 86 -23.64 -26.75 33.70
N GLY A 87 -24.70 -27.44 33.26
CA GLY A 87 -25.99 -26.91 32.74
C GLY A 87 -26.09 -25.72 31.76
N LEU A 88 -25.01 -25.12 31.26
CA LEU A 88 -25.02 -23.97 30.38
C LEU A 88 -24.35 -24.34 29.06
N ILE A 89 -25.17 -24.77 28.11
CA ILE A 89 -24.78 -25.12 26.75
C ILE A 89 -24.66 -23.82 25.95
N CYS A 90 -23.53 -23.14 26.02
CA CYS A 90 -23.23 -22.03 25.12
C CYS A 90 -22.69 -22.57 23.79
N GLY A 91 -23.57 -23.18 22.99
CA GLY A 91 -23.28 -23.53 21.59
C GLY A 91 -23.53 -22.32 20.70
N GLY A 92 -22.59 -22.01 19.79
CA GLY A 92 -22.77 -20.93 18.84
C GLY A 92 -21.79 -20.97 17.67
N THR A 93 -22.16 -20.30 16.58
CA THR A 93 -21.29 -20.09 15.41
C THR A 93 -20.99 -18.61 15.27
N LEU A 94 -19.72 -18.28 15.09
CA LEU A 94 -19.22 -16.93 14.90
C LEU A 94 -18.58 -16.81 13.51
N GLU A 95 -19.02 -15.84 12.71
CA GLU A 95 -18.35 -15.50 11.45
C GLU A 95 -17.62 -14.17 11.57
N VAL A 96 -16.33 -14.20 11.25
CA VAL A 96 -15.45 -13.02 11.25
C VAL A 96 -15.00 -12.76 9.82
N PHE A 97 -15.20 -11.54 9.36
CA PHE A 97 -14.61 -11.05 8.11
C PHE A 97 -13.36 -10.24 8.44
N VAL A 98 -12.23 -10.66 7.88
CA VAL A 98 -10.93 -10.01 8.06
C VAL A 98 -10.53 -9.38 6.75
N GLU A 99 -10.40 -8.06 6.71
CA GLU A 99 -10.07 -7.30 5.50
C GLU A 99 -8.80 -6.48 5.68
N PRO A 100 -7.95 -6.38 4.64
CA PRO A 100 -6.77 -5.52 4.69
C PRO A 100 -7.16 -4.05 4.58
N ILE A 101 -6.60 -3.24 5.45
CA ILE A 101 -6.62 -1.79 5.40
C ILE A 101 -5.31 -1.34 4.78
N LEU A 102 -5.37 -0.95 3.50
CA LEU A 102 -4.20 -0.51 2.74
C LEU A 102 -4.09 1.02 2.76
N PRO A 103 -2.85 1.57 2.81
CA PRO A 103 -2.64 3.00 2.66
C PRO A 103 -3.12 3.50 1.30
N GLN A 104 -3.33 4.81 1.18
CA GLN A 104 -3.55 5.40 -0.14
C GLN A 104 -2.28 5.20 -0.98
N PRO A 105 -2.37 4.59 -2.18
CA PRO A 105 -1.19 4.45 -3.02
C PRO A 105 -0.73 5.82 -3.52
N MET A 106 0.58 6.06 -3.49
CA MET A 106 1.21 7.31 -3.94
C MET A 106 1.92 7.08 -5.26
N LEU A 107 1.56 7.83 -6.29
CA LEU A 107 2.24 7.84 -7.58
C LEU A 107 3.11 9.09 -7.71
N TYR A 108 4.43 8.91 -7.77
CA TYR A 108 5.38 9.96 -8.11
C TYR A 108 5.72 9.93 -9.59
N LEU A 109 5.48 11.07 -10.24
CA LEU A 109 5.77 11.31 -11.65
C LEU A 109 7.08 12.12 -11.75
N PHE A 110 8.15 11.50 -12.22
CA PHE A 110 9.42 12.18 -12.48
C PHE A 110 9.41 12.74 -13.91
N GLY A 111 9.24 14.05 -14.01
CA GLY A 111 8.93 14.82 -15.20
C GLY A 111 7.52 15.40 -15.11
N GLY A 112 7.37 16.71 -15.28
CA GLY A 112 6.09 17.43 -15.21
C GLY A 112 5.44 17.69 -16.57
N GLY A 113 5.84 16.93 -17.60
CA GLY A 113 5.38 17.08 -18.98
C GLY A 113 3.91 16.74 -19.21
N HIS A 114 3.47 16.82 -20.47
CA HIS A 114 2.08 16.53 -20.88
C HIS A 114 1.65 15.09 -20.59
N VAL A 115 2.58 14.14 -20.73
CA VAL A 115 2.33 12.72 -20.41
C VAL A 115 1.98 12.58 -18.94
N SER A 116 2.79 13.14 -18.05
CA SER A 116 2.56 13.15 -16.61
C SER A 116 1.24 13.80 -16.23
N MET A 117 0.83 14.87 -16.93
CA MET A 117 -0.49 15.49 -16.71
C MET A 117 -1.64 14.51 -16.97
N ALA A 118 -1.58 13.78 -18.09
CA ALA A 118 -2.61 12.81 -18.43
C ALA A 118 -2.64 11.64 -17.42
N VAL A 119 -1.46 11.12 -17.07
CA VAL A 119 -1.32 10.04 -16.07
C VAL A 119 -1.81 10.51 -14.69
N ALA A 120 -1.44 11.72 -14.25
CA ALA A 120 -1.88 12.29 -12.97
C ALA A 120 -3.40 12.38 -12.87
N LYS A 121 -4.09 12.82 -13.93
CA LYS A 121 -5.57 12.90 -13.95
C LYS A 121 -6.20 11.52 -13.85
N ALA A 122 -5.72 10.55 -14.64
CA ALA A 122 -6.24 9.19 -14.62
C ALA A 122 -5.99 8.51 -13.25
N ALA A 123 -4.76 8.58 -12.75
CA ALA A 123 -4.36 7.97 -11.48
C ALA A 123 -5.08 8.62 -10.29
N SER A 124 -5.22 9.94 -10.26
CA SER A 124 -5.96 10.64 -9.21
C SER A 124 -7.43 10.20 -9.17
N THR A 125 -8.06 10.02 -10.34
CA THR A 125 -9.43 9.49 -10.45
C THR A 125 -9.53 8.04 -9.95
N ALA A 126 -8.47 7.24 -10.16
CA ALA A 126 -8.36 5.89 -9.64
C ALA A 126 -8.02 5.82 -8.12
N GLY A 127 -7.92 6.95 -7.43
CA GLY A 127 -7.70 7.03 -5.99
C GLY A 127 -6.23 7.15 -5.55
N PHE A 128 -5.28 7.32 -6.47
CA PHE A 128 -3.89 7.58 -6.13
C PHE A 128 -3.71 9.00 -5.58
N GLY A 129 -2.86 9.14 -4.57
CA GLY A 129 -2.23 10.42 -4.29
C GLY A 129 -1.13 10.68 -5.31
N ILE A 130 -0.97 11.94 -5.73
CA ILE A 130 -0.08 12.31 -6.82
C ILE A 130 1.08 13.15 -6.27
N GLY A 131 2.30 12.73 -6.58
CA GLY A 131 3.51 13.53 -6.42
C GLY A 131 4.10 13.88 -7.78
N VAL A 132 4.59 15.11 -7.95
CA VAL A 132 5.23 15.56 -9.21
C VAL A 132 6.63 16.06 -8.91
N VAL A 133 7.61 15.59 -9.69
CA VAL A 133 9.01 15.98 -9.57
C VAL A 133 9.50 16.47 -10.93
N ASP A 134 9.92 17.73 -11.04
CA ASP A 134 10.58 18.26 -12.24
C ASP A 134 11.51 19.39 -11.80
N ASP A 135 12.72 19.46 -12.33
CA ASP A 135 13.70 20.52 -12.00
C ASP A 135 13.37 21.88 -12.63
N ARG A 136 12.27 21.98 -13.38
CA ARG A 136 11.71 23.25 -13.87
C ARG A 136 10.47 23.62 -13.07
N GLU A 137 10.51 24.76 -12.38
CA GLU A 137 9.37 25.30 -11.63
C GLU A 137 8.09 25.45 -12.48
N ALA A 138 8.22 25.81 -13.76
CA ALA A 138 7.09 25.91 -14.69
C ALA A 138 6.35 24.57 -14.93
N PHE A 139 7.00 23.44 -14.62
CA PHE A 139 6.46 22.09 -14.76
C PHE A 139 6.15 21.43 -13.41
N ALA A 140 6.78 21.87 -12.32
CA ALA A 140 6.52 21.41 -10.96
C ALA A 140 5.76 22.48 -10.15
N ASN A 141 4.46 22.64 -10.41
CA ASN A 141 3.62 23.58 -9.66
C ASN A 141 2.13 23.17 -9.63
N LYS A 142 1.39 23.78 -8.69
CA LYS A 142 -0.04 23.50 -8.44
C LYS A 142 -0.97 24.03 -9.54
N GLU A 143 -0.60 25.11 -10.23
CA GLU A 143 -1.41 25.63 -11.34
C GLU A 143 -1.51 24.60 -12.47
N ARG A 144 -0.39 23.95 -12.78
CA ARG A 144 -0.32 22.87 -13.74
C ARG A 144 -0.97 21.60 -13.17
N PHE A 145 -0.54 21.15 -11.99
CA PHE A 145 -0.99 19.92 -11.34
C PHE A 145 -1.85 20.20 -10.09
N PRO A 146 -3.12 20.62 -10.22
CA PRO A 146 -3.96 20.97 -9.08
C PRO A 146 -4.30 19.78 -8.17
N MET A 147 -4.24 18.55 -8.70
CA MET A 147 -4.47 17.31 -7.95
C MET A 147 -3.25 16.80 -7.18
N ALA A 148 -2.06 17.33 -7.46
CA ALA A 148 -0.85 16.88 -6.79
C ALA A 148 -0.96 17.13 -5.29
N GLN A 149 -0.66 16.15 -4.46
CA GLN A 149 -0.52 16.32 -3.01
C GLN A 149 0.86 16.91 -2.71
N GLU A 150 1.89 16.42 -3.43
CA GLU A 150 3.29 16.80 -3.26
C GLU A 150 3.90 17.28 -4.58
N ILE A 151 4.77 18.28 -4.51
CA ILE A 151 5.46 18.85 -5.66
C ILE A 151 6.90 19.17 -5.26
N TYR A 152 7.84 18.70 -6.07
CA TYR A 152 9.27 18.92 -5.88
C TYR A 152 9.86 19.56 -7.15
N ALA A 153 10.46 20.74 -6.99
CA ALA A 153 11.12 21.47 -8.07
C ALA A 153 12.63 21.11 -8.20
N SER A 154 13.08 20.06 -7.50
CA SER A 154 14.45 19.54 -7.51
C SER A 154 14.43 18.02 -7.32
N TYR A 155 15.32 17.31 -8.02
CA TYR A 155 15.48 15.87 -7.87
C TYR A 155 16.17 15.53 -6.54
N GLU A 156 17.12 16.33 -6.10
CA GLU A 156 17.83 16.18 -4.84
C GLU A 156 16.86 16.23 -3.66
N ASP A 157 16.03 17.28 -3.61
CA ASP A 157 14.97 17.43 -2.62
C ASP A 157 13.99 16.25 -2.63
N ALA A 158 13.62 15.78 -3.82
CA ALA A 158 12.72 14.64 -3.97
C ALA A 158 13.35 13.34 -3.46
N PHE A 159 14.63 13.08 -3.77
CA PHE A 159 15.33 11.87 -3.34
C PHE A 159 15.56 11.83 -1.83
N GLU A 160 15.67 12.98 -1.17
CA GLU A 160 15.80 13.09 0.28
C GLU A 160 14.45 12.92 1.00
N LYS A 161 13.37 13.51 0.46
CA LYS A 161 12.07 13.59 1.14
C LYS A 161 11.14 12.41 0.81
N ILE A 162 11.23 11.86 -0.40
CA ILE A 162 10.42 10.72 -0.79
C ILE A 162 11.07 9.46 -0.24
N HIS A 163 10.29 8.71 0.54
CA HIS A 163 10.67 7.42 1.11
C HIS A 163 9.77 6.33 0.50
N PRO A 164 10.08 5.81 -0.71
CA PRO A 164 9.20 4.86 -1.37
C PRO A 164 9.06 3.58 -0.56
N ASN A 165 7.81 3.16 -0.38
CA ASN A 165 7.44 1.93 0.29
C ASN A 165 6.61 1.04 -0.66
N ALA A 166 6.15 -0.10 -0.14
CA ALA A 166 5.35 -1.05 -0.92
C ALA A 166 3.94 -0.55 -1.32
N ALA A 167 3.55 0.71 -1.04
CA ALA A 167 2.37 1.38 -1.59
C ALA A 167 2.73 2.55 -2.54
N THR A 168 4.03 2.72 -2.84
CA THR A 168 4.55 3.78 -3.69
C THR A 168 4.76 3.28 -5.12
N TYR A 169 4.41 4.11 -6.08
CA TYR A 169 4.56 3.88 -7.51
C TYR A 169 5.42 4.99 -8.08
N LEU A 170 6.44 4.63 -8.86
CA LEU A 170 7.35 5.58 -9.48
C LEU A 170 7.22 5.46 -11.00
N VAL A 171 7.02 6.58 -11.67
CA VAL A 171 6.97 6.65 -13.14
C VAL A 171 7.96 7.69 -13.62
N ILE A 172 8.92 7.23 -14.42
CA ILE A 172 10.00 8.03 -14.99
C ILE A 172 9.60 8.48 -16.39
N VAL A 173 9.31 9.76 -16.52
CA VAL A 173 8.78 10.45 -17.70
C VAL A 173 9.49 11.79 -17.91
N THR A 174 10.82 11.78 -17.72
CA THR A 174 11.63 13.00 -17.76
C THR A 174 11.86 13.49 -19.20
N ARG A 175 12.51 14.65 -19.32
CA ARG A 175 12.79 15.32 -20.60
C ARG A 175 13.98 14.75 -21.38
N GLY A 176 14.71 13.75 -20.86
CA GLY A 176 15.86 13.21 -21.59
C GLY A 176 16.62 12.09 -20.88
N HIS A 177 17.48 11.43 -21.66
CA HIS A 177 18.23 10.23 -21.24
C HIS A 177 19.01 10.37 -19.94
N LYS A 178 19.61 11.54 -19.68
CA LYS A 178 20.42 11.78 -18.48
C LYS A 178 19.56 11.79 -17.22
N GLU A 179 18.42 12.48 -17.26
CA GLU A 179 17.53 12.56 -16.09
C GLU A 179 16.80 11.24 -15.86
N ASP A 180 16.41 10.52 -16.92
CA ASP A 180 15.84 9.18 -16.77
C ASP A 180 16.84 8.24 -16.08
N MET A 181 18.10 8.26 -16.51
CA MET A 181 19.17 7.46 -15.91
C MET A 181 19.40 7.82 -14.45
N ARG A 182 19.43 9.12 -14.13
CA ARG A 182 19.59 9.63 -12.76
C ARG A 182 18.47 9.16 -11.84
N VAL A 183 17.22 9.30 -12.28
CA VAL A 183 16.06 8.87 -11.49
C VAL A 183 16.02 7.35 -11.37
N LEU A 184 16.32 6.63 -12.45
CA LEU A 184 16.33 5.16 -12.43
C LEU A 184 17.38 4.62 -11.46
N ALA A 185 18.58 5.19 -11.46
CA ALA A 185 19.68 4.83 -10.56
C ALA A 185 19.30 4.92 -9.08
N TRP A 186 18.49 5.92 -8.71
CA TRP A 186 17.91 6.06 -7.39
C TRP A 186 16.75 5.06 -7.18
N ALA A 187 15.80 5.01 -8.13
CA ALA A 187 14.54 4.30 -7.98
C ALA A 187 14.69 2.77 -7.87
N VAL A 188 15.64 2.15 -8.57
CA VAL A 188 15.83 0.68 -8.56
C VAL A 188 16.21 0.13 -7.18
N ARG A 189 16.77 0.99 -6.30
CA ARG A 189 17.18 0.63 -4.94
C ARG A 189 16.08 0.86 -3.90
N THR A 190 14.88 1.21 -4.33
CA THR A 190 13.75 1.52 -3.45
C THR A 190 12.78 0.34 -3.33
N GLU A 191 11.87 0.43 -2.35
CA GLU A 191 10.82 -0.57 -2.15
C GLU A 191 9.52 -0.26 -2.91
N ALA A 192 9.56 0.68 -3.86
CA ALA A 192 8.38 1.08 -4.63
C ALA A 192 7.70 -0.11 -5.31
N ARG A 193 6.41 -0.32 -5.06
CA ARG A 193 5.62 -1.41 -5.65
C ARG A 193 5.73 -1.49 -7.18
N TYR A 194 5.83 -0.34 -7.83
CA TYR A 194 5.96 -0.25 -9.29
C TYR A 194 7.03 0.76 -9.66
N LEU A 195 7.84 0.41 -10.66
CA LEU A 195 8.82 1.28 -11.27
C LEU A 195 8.67 1.20 -12.79
N GLY A 196 8.06 2.22 -13.39
CA GLY A 196 7.88 2.33 -14.83
C GLY A 196 8.79 3.40 -15.42
N MET A 197 9.32 3.17 -16.61
CA MET A 197 10.08 4.19 -17.34
C MET A 197 9.60 4.30 -18.79
N ILE A 198 9.35 5.54 -19.22
CA ILE A 198 9.00 5.81 -20.61
C ILE A 198 10.23 5.78 -21.51
N GLY A 199 10.08 5.16 -22.67
CA GLY A 199 11.10 5.18 -23.70
C GLY A 199 10.88 4.09 -24.75
N SER A 200 11.55 4.22 -25.89
CA SER A 200 11.64 3.11 -26.85
C SER A 200 12.55 2.01 -26.28
N LYS A 201 12.38 0.76 -26.73
CA LYS A 201 13.26 -0.36 -26.35
C LYS A 201 14.75 -0.02 -26.50
N ARG A 202 15.11 0.67 -27.60
CA ARG A 202 16.47 1.14 -27.86
C ARG A 202 16.96 2.12 -26.78
N LYS A 203 16.13 3.09 -26.40
CA LYS A 203 16.45 4.05 -25.33
C LYS A 203 16.65 3.35 -24.00
N VAL A 204 15.76 2.42 -23.64
CA VAL A 204 15.85 1.65 -22.39
C VAL A 204 17.18 0.88 -22.32
N LEU A 205 17.52 0.13 -23.37
CA LEU A 205 18.78 -0.62 -23.45
C LEU A 205 20.01 0.28 -23.30
N SER A 206 20.00 1.48 -23.90
CA SER A 206 21.10 2.43 -23.75
C SER A 206 21.26 2.94 -22.31
N VAL A 207 20.15 3.14 -21.60
CA VAL A 207 20.17 3.60 -20.20
C VAL A 207 20.68 2.48 -19.28
N TYR A 208 20.21 1.24 -19.46
CA TYR A 208 20.66 0.10 -18.65
C TYR A 208 22.15 -0.15 -18.85
N LYS A 209 22.63 -0.18 -20.09
CA LYS A 209 24.05 -0.35 -20.39
C LYS A 209 24.92 0.75 -19.78
N ALA A 210 24.43 1.97 -19.72
CA ALA A 210 25.15 3.06 -19.07
C ALA A 210 25.26 2.83 -17.55
N LEU A 211 24.16 2.46 -16.90
CA LEU A 211 24.15 2.15 -15.46
C LEU A 211 24.95 0.90 -15.09
N GLU A 212 24.97 -0.11 -15.96
CA GLU A 212 25.82 -1.30 -15.78
C GLU A 212 27.31 -0.92 -15.75
N ASN A 213 27.75 0.00 -16.62
CA ASN A 213 29.12 0.53 -16.58
C ASN A 213 29.41 1.31 -15.29
N ASP A 214 28.38 1.87 -14.66
CA ASP A 214 28.44 2.57 -13.37
C ASP A 214 28.30 1.62 -12.16
N GLY A 215 28.30 0.30 -12.40
CA GLY A 215 28.33 -0.73 -11.35
C GLY A 215 26.98 -1.25 -10.89
N TYR A 216 25.88 -0.88 -11.56
CA TYR A 216 24.58 -1.49 -11.33
C TYR A 216 24.51 -2.89 -11.94
N LYS A 217 23.77 -3.78 -11.30
CA LYS A 217 23.64 -5.16 -11.78
C LYS A 217 22.38 -5.32 -12.65
N PRO A 218 22.41 -6.17 -13.69
CA PRO A 218 21.25 -6.41 -14.55
C PRO A 218 19.98 -6.81 -13.78
N GLU A 219 20.11 -7.54 -12.67
CA GLU A 219 18.98 -8.01 -11.87
C GLU A 219 18.22 -6.85 -11.19
N GLU A 220 18.89 -5.71 -10.93
CA GLU A 220 18.24 -4.51 -10.37
C GLU A 220 17.20 -3.93 -11.35
N PHE A 221 17.32 -4.23 -12.64
CA PHE A 221 16.41 -3.74 -13.69
C PHE A 221 15.25 -4.70 -14.00
N GLU A 222 15.24 -5.93 -13.48
CA GLU A 222 14.18 -6.92 -13.77
C GLU A 222 12.79 -6.46 -13.32
N ARG A 223 12.74 -5.66 -12.25
CA ARG A 223 11.50 -5.06 -11.72
C ARG A 223 11.05 -3.80 -12.48
N VAL A 224 11.82 -3.32 -13.45
CA VAL A 224 11.57 -2.05 -14.15
C VAL A 224 10.73 -2.32 -15.40
N TYR A 225 9.54 -1.73 -15.43
CA TYR A 225 8.64 -1.79 -16.57
C TYR A 225 9.03 -0.72 -17.60
N ALA A 226 9.89 -1.09 -18.55
CA ALA A 226 10.42 -0.19 -19.56
C ALA A 226 10.54 -0.89 -20.94
N PRO A 227 9.78 -0.45 -21.98
CA PRO A 227 8.82 0.64 -21.97
C PRO A 227 7.67 0.39 -20.99
N MET A 228 7.26 1.40 -20.23
CA MET A 228 6.11 1.30 -19.32
C MET A 228 4.80 1.04 -20.08
N GLY A 229 3.93 0.22 -19.49
CA GLY A 229 2.67 -0.23 -20.08
C GLY A 229 2.49 -1.73 -20.00
#